data_AF-A0A4Y4E6X5-F1
#
_entry.id   AF-A0A4Y4E6X5-F1
#
_cell.length_a   1.000
_cell.length_b   1.000
_cell.length_c   1.000
_cell.angle_alpha   90.00
_cell.angle_beta   90.00
_cell.angle_gamma   90.00
#
_symmetry.space_group_name_H-M   'P 1'
#
loop_
_entity.id
_entity.type
_entity.pdbx_description
1 polymer ?
#
loop_
_entity_poly.entity_id
_entity_poly.type
_entity_poly.pdbx_seq_one_letter_code
_entity_poly.pdbx_strand_id
1 'polypeptide(L)'
;MTLTVVHGVDERETGIASALINTAQQLGAALGLAVLTTVSITAASTRLPDAVTALNEGVTAGDTSLVTTAEQALSHGYATGYLAAAVILFVAAAIAALLVNTPGQPPTTAAQR
;
A
#
# COMPACT_ATOMS: atom_id res chain seq x y z
N MET A 1 7.94 -4.25 -19.20
CA MET A 1 6.84 -4.78 -18.37
C MET A 1 5.58 -5.13 -19.16
N THR A 2 5.40 -4.68 -20.42
CA THR A 2 4.27 -5.08 -21.27
C THR A 2 4.53 -6.35 -22.08
N LEU A 3 5.78 -6.65 -22.44
CA LEU A 3 6.14 -7.80 -23.27
C LEU A 3 6.14 -9.15 -22.53
N THR A 4 6.21 -9.16 -21.19
CA THR A 4 6.21 -10.40 -20.39
C THR A 4 4.81 -10.95 -20.11
N VAL A 5 3.75 -10.18 -20.40
CA VAL A 5 2.35 -10.56 -20.14
C VAL A 5 1.69 -11.24 -21.35
N VAL A 6 2.25 -11.12 -22.56
CA VAL A 6 1.64 -11.62 -23.81
C VAL A 6 2.11 -13.02 -24.22
N HIS A 7 2.92 -13.70 -23.38
CA HIS A 7 3.26 -15.11 -23.61
C HIS A 7 2.05 -15.99 -23.27
N GLY A 8 1.05 -16.04 -24.16
CA GLY A 8 -0.04 -17.02 -24.11
C GLY A 8 -1.47 -16.48 -24.18
N VAL A 9 -1.69 -15.20 -24.50
CA VAL A 9 -3.04 -14.59 -24.56
C VAL A 9 -3.30 -14.07 -25.97
N ASP A 10 -4.48 -14.36 -26.54
CA ASP A 10 -4.88 -13.97 -27.89
C ASP A 10 -4.79 -12.44 -28.04
N GLU A 11 -4.40 -11.91 -29.21
CA GLU A 11 -4.05 -10.49 -29.38
C GLU A 11 -5.24 -9.54 -29.09
N ARG A 12 -6.46 -10.08 -29.13
CA ARG A 12 -7.73 -9.41 -28.73
C ARG A 12 -7.97 -9.33 -27.22
N GLU A 13 -7.32 -10.15 -26.41
CA GLU A 13 -7.55 -10.25 -24.97
C GLU A 13 -6.56 -9.38 -24.15
N THR A 14 -5.45 -8.95 -24.77
CA THR A 14 -4.43 -8.10 -24.13
C THR A 14 -5.01 -6.76 -23.64
N GLY A 15 -5.96 -6.17 -24.39
CA GLY A 15 -6.64 -4.93 -23.99
C GLY A 15 -7.52 -5.12 -22.76
N ILE A 16 -8.24 -6.24 -22.69
CA ILE A 16 -9.13 -6.59 -21.57
C ILE A 16 -8.29 -6.93 -20.33
N ALA A 17 -7.22 -7.70 -20.50
CA ALA A 17 -6.28 -8.03 -19.42
C ALA A 17 -5.61 -6.76 -18.83
N SER A 18 -5.20 -5.82 -19.69
CA SER A 18 -4.61 -4.54 -19.28
C SER A 18 -5.62 -3.65 -18.53
N ALA A 19 -6.86 -3.57 -19.02
CA ALA A 19 -7.93 -2.85 -18.34
C ALA A 19 -8.19 -3.45 -16.95
N LEU A 20 -8.26 -4.79 -16.85
CA LEU A 20 -8.49 -5.49 -15.59
C LEU A 20 -7.37 -5.26 -14.58
N ILE A 21 -6.10 -5.39 -14.98
CA ILE A 21 -4.97 -5.17 -14.06
C ILE A 21 -4.91 -3.72 -13.59
N ASN A 22 -5.16 -2.74 -14.49
CA ASN A 22 -5.20 -1.34 -14.11
C ASN A 22 -6.31 -1.06 -13.09
N THR A 23 -7.52 -1.59 -13.32
CA THR A 23 -8.63 -1.46 -12.36
C THR A 23 -8.31 -2.14 -11.03
N ALA A 24 -7.72 -3.34 -11.06
CA ALA A 24 -7.31 -4.05 -9.84
C ALA A 24 -6.25 -3.28 -9.05
N GLN A 25 -5.29 -2.65 -9.73
CA GLN A 25 -4.27 -1.79 -9.10
C GLN A 25 -4.90 -0.54 -8.46
N GLN A 26 -5.79 0.14 -9.17
CA GLN A 26 -6.47 1.34 -8.65
C GLN A 26 -7.32 1.00 -7.42
N LEU A 27 -8.08 -0.10 -7.48
CA LEU A 27 -8.85 -0.59 -6.33
C LEU A 27 -7.94 -0.98 -5.17
N GLY A 28 -6.85 -1.70 -5.44
CA GLY A 28 -5.86 -2.09 -4.44
C GLY A 28 -5.23 -0.90 -3.74
N ALA A 29 -4.86 0.14 -4.47
CA ALA A 29 -4.29 1.36 -3.92
C ALA A 29 -5.29 2.10 -3.01
N ALA A 30 -6.54 2.26 -3.46
CA ALA A 30 -7.58 2.92 -2.67
C ALA A 30 -7.90 2.15 -1.37
N LEU A 31 -8.04 0.82 -1.46
CA LEU A 31 -8.29 -0.04 -0.31
C LEU A 31 -7.11 -0.05 0.65
N GLY A 32 -5.88 -0.14 0.14
CA GLY A 32 -4.67 -0.08 0.95
C GLY A 32 -4.59 1.22 1.75
N LEU A 33 -4.81 2.36 1.09
CA LEU A 33 -4.81 3.67 1.75
C LEU A 33 -5.92 3.77 2.80
N ALA A 34 -7.13 3.31 2.49
CA ALA A 34 -8.25 3.32 3.43
C ALA A 34 -7.93 2.53 4.70
N VAL A 35 -7.46 1.29 4.56
CA VAL A 35 -7.09 0.42 5.69
C VAL A 35 -5.97 1.05 6.52
N LEU A 36 -4.89 1.51 5.89
CA LEU A 36 -3.77 2.12 6.61
C LEU A 36 -4.17 3.40 7.35
N THR A 37 -5.01 4.22 6.73
CA THR A 37 -5.53 5.44 7.35
C THR A 37 -6.42 5.10 8.55
N THR A 38 -7.33 4.12 8.40
CA THR A 38 -8.16 3.64 9.50
C THR A 38 -7.32 3.14 10.67
N VAL A 39 -6.36 2.25 10.43
CA VAL A 39 -5.48 1.72 11.49
C VAL A 39 -4.71 2.85 12.19
N SER A 40 -4.14 3.77 11.42
CA SER A 40 -3.34 4.88 11.96
C SER A 40 -4.19 5.80 12.84
N ILE A 41 -5.39 6.19 12.37
CA ILE A 41 -6.30 7.05 13.12
C ILE A 41 -6.81 6.33 14.36
N THR A 42 -7.30 5.09 14.24
CA THR A 42 -7.80 4.32 15.38
C THR A 42 -6.73 4.15 16.46
N ALA A 43 -5.48 3.87 16.07
CA ALA A 43 -4.37 3.76 17.01
C ALA A 43 -4.04 5.10 17.70
N ALA A 44 -4.03 6.21 16.97
CA ALA A 44 -3.87 7.54 17.57
C ALA A 44 -5.01 7.86 18.55
N SER A 45 -6.25 7.53 18.19
CA SER A 45 -7.44 7.75 19.03
C SER A 45 -7.40 7.01 20.36
N THR A 46 -6.64 5.92 20.48
CA THR A 46 -6.44 5.24 21.78
C THR A 46 -5.62 6.05 22.78
N ARG A 47 -4.84 7.02 22.30
CA ARG A 47 -4.00 7.91 23.13
C ARG A 47 -4.66 9.27 23.33
N LEU A 48 -5.18 9.84 22.25
CA LEU A 48 -5.88 11.11 22.26
C LEU A 48 -7.00 11.07 21.20
N PRO A 49 -8.27 11.11 21.61
CA PRO A 49 -9.38 11.28 20.68
C PRO A 49 -9.18 12.55 19.84
N ASP A 50 -9.48 12.46 18.55
CA ASP A 50 -9.36 13.58 17.60
C ASP A 50 -8.00 14.29 17.65
N ALA A 51 -6.90 13.52 17.80
CA ALA A 51 -5.55 14.05 17.94
C ALA A 51 -5.15 15.09 16.88
N VAL A 52 -5.64 14.96 15.64
CA VAL A 52 -5.40 15.96 14.57
C VAL A 52 -6.06 17.31 14.92
N THR A 53 -7.30 17.28 15.39
CA THR A 53 -8.03 18.48 15.82
C THR A 53 -7.36 19.09 17.04
N ALA A 54 -7.03 18.28 18.04
CA ALA A 54 -6.33 18.71 19.25
C ALA A 54 -4.97 19.36 18.94
N LEU A 55 -4.23 18.84 17.97
CA LEU A 55 -2.99 19.45 17.49
C LEU A 55 -3.23 20.85 16.94
N ASN A 56 -4.21 21.00 16.04
CA ASN A 56 -4.55 22.30 15.44
C ASN A 56 -5.02 23.32 16.47
N GLU A 57 -5.83 22.89 17.43
CA GLU A 57 -6.29 23.72 18.55
C GLU A 57 -5.12 24.15 19.43
N GLY A 58 -4.23 23.22 19.79
CA GLY A 58 -3.03 23.50 20.58
C GLY A 58 -2.11 24.53 19.91
N VAL A 59 -1.88 24.39 18.60
CA VAL A 59 -1.08 25.36 17.83
C VAL A 59 -1.74 26.74 17.83
N THR A 60 -3.06 26.80 17.61
CA THR A 60 -3.81 28.06 17.55
C THR A 60 -3.86 28.76 18.91
N ALA A 61 -4.00 28.00 19.99
CA ALA A 61 -4.06 28.50 21.36
C ALA A 61 -2.67 28.78 21.98
N GLY A 62 -1.58 28.34 21.33
CA GLY A 62 -0.23 28.39 21.90
C GLY A 62 -0.02 27.40 23.06
N ASP A 63 -0.86 26.38 23.19
CA ASP A 63 -0.76 25.35 24.22
C ASP A 63 0.26 24.28 23.80
N THR A 64 1.50 24.46 24.24
CA THR A 64 2.60 23.54 23.93
C THR A 64 2.40 22.15 24.53
N SER A 65 1.66 22.04 25.65
CA SER A 65 1.38 20.74 26.29
C SER A 65 0.40 19.93 25.44
N LEU A 66 -0.65 20.58 24.93
CA LEU A 66 -1.62 19.94 24.05
C LEU A 66 -0.98 19.52 22.72
N VAL A 67 -0.15 20.39 22.13
CA VAL A 67 0.63 20.05 20.91
C VAL A 67 1.49 18.81 21.12
N THR A 68 2.28 18.78 22.20
CA THR A 68 3.17 17.65 22.50
C THR A 68 2.38 16.34 22.70
N THR A 69 1.24 16.42 23.38
CA THR A 69 0.37 15.25 23.61
C THR A 69 -0.22 14.73 22.30
N ALA A 70 -0.68 15.63 21.44
CA ALA A 70 -1.23 15.28 20.15
C ALA A 70 -0.19 14.70 19.19
N GLU A 71 1.02 15.26 19.14
CA GLU A 71 2.13 14.73 18.34
C GLU A 71 2.53 13.32 18.77
N GLN A 72 2.57 13.04 20.08
CA GLN A 72 2.86 11.69 20.59
C GLN A 72 1.77 10.69 20.19
N ALA A 73 0.48 11.09 20.26
CA ALA A 73 -0.63 10.26 19.83
C ALA A 73 -0.58 9.96 18.33
N LEU A 74 -0.36 10.98 17.49
CA LEU A 74 -0.24 10.83 16.04
C LEU A 74 0.98 9.97 15.67
N SER A 75 2.12 10.18 16.33
CA SER A 75 3.32 9.38 16.12
C SER A 75 3.08 7.89 16.44
N HIS A 76 2.35 7.60 17.53
CA HIS A 76 1.94 6.23 17.84
C HIS A 76 1.00 5.65 16.77
N GLY A 77 0.08 6.46 16.25
CA GLY A 77 -0.80 6.11 15.14
C GLY A 77 -0.01 5.73 13.88
N TYR A 78 0.90 6.60 13.42
CA TYR A 78 1.73 6.35 12.25
C TYR A 78 2.62 5.12 12.40
N ALA A 79 3.26 4.93 13.56
CA ALA A 79 4.07 3.75 13.82
C ALA A 79 3.25 2.45 13.70
N THR A 80 2.03 2.46 14.23
CA THR A 80 1.11 1.32 14.12
C THR A 80 0.64 1.10 12.69
N GLY A 81 0.35 2.18 11.95
CA GLY A 81 0.03 2.14 10.52
C GLY A 81 1.16 1.53 9.68
N TYR A 82 2.41 1.92 9.92
CA TYR A 82 3.56 1.34 9.24
C TYR A 82 3.77 -0.13 9.56
N LEU A 83 3.55 -0.55 10.80
CA LEU A 83 3.59 -1.97 11.17
C LEU A 83 2.51 -2.76 10.41
N ALA A 84 1.29 -2.24 10.33
CA ALA A 84 0.22 -2.86 9.53
C ALA A 84 0.59 -2.95 8.04
N ALA A 85 1.19 -1.89 7.47
CA ALA A 85 1.68 -1.90 6.10
C ALA A 85 2.75 -2.98 5.89
N ALA A 86 3.70 -3.13 6.82
CA ALA A 86 4.72 -4.18 6.76
C ALA A 86 4.11 -5.58 6.78
N VAL A 87 3.09 -5.83 7.61
CA VAL A 87 2.35 -7.11 7.64
C VAL A 87 1.64 -7.36 6.31
N ILE A 88 0.94 -6.36 5.77
CA ILE A 88 0.23 -6.50 4.48
C ILE A 88 1.23 -6.82 3.35
N LEU A 89 2.35 -6.10 3.28
CA LEU A 89 3.41 -6.34 2.29
C LEU A 89 4.03 -7.72 2.46
N PHE A 90 4.25 -8.17 3.69
CA PHE A 90 4.77 -9.51 3.96
C PHE A 90 3.81 -10.59 3.46
N VAL A 91 2.51 -10.45 3.73
CA VAL A 91 1.48 -11.36 3.21
C VAL A 91 1.45 -11.34 1.68
N ALA A 92 1.48 -10.16 1.05
CA ALA A 92 1.52 -10.03 -0.40
C ALA A 92 2.76 -10.69 -1.01
N ALA A 93 3.92 -10.52 -0.38
CA ALA A 93 5.18 -11.15 -0.78
C ALA A 93 5.12 -12.68 -0.65
N ALA A 94 4.54 -13.20 0.44
CA ALA A 94 4.34 -14.64 0.62
C ALA A 94 3.41 -15.23 -0.44
N ILE A 95 2.29 -14.55 -0.73
CA ILE A 95 1.37 -14.94 -1.81
C ILE A 95 2.11 -14.97 -3.16
N ALA A 96 2.87 -13.93 -3.47
CA ALA A 96 3.65 -13.87 -4.70
C ALA A 96 4.69 -14.99 -4.78
N ALA A 97 5.43 -15.24 -3.70
CA ALA A 97 6.45 -16.30 -3.66
C ALA A 97 5.86 -17.71 -3.83
N LEU A 98 4.63 -17.94 -3.36
CA LEU A 98 3.96 -19.25 -3.46
C LEU A 98 3.21 -19.44 -4.78
N LEU A 99 2.62 -18.39 -5.34
CA LEU A 99 1.76 -18.48 -6.53
C LEU A 99 2.47 -18.16 -7.84
N VAL A 100 3.54 -17.35 -7.80
CA VAL A 100 4.30 -16.98 -9.00
C VAL A 100 5.35 -18.05 -9.26
N ASN A 101 4.96 -19.09 -10.00
CA ASN A 101 5.89 -20.08 -10.54
C ASN A 101 6.18 -19.75 -12.02
N THR A 102 7.25 -19.00 -12.28
CA THR A 102 7.66 -18.65 -13.64
C THR A 102 8.69 -19.66 -14.16
N PRO A 103 8.40 -20.43 -15.23
CA PRO A 103 9.45 -21.19 -15.91
C PRO A 103 10.49 -20.22 -16.46
N GLY A 104 11.77 -20.43 -16.13
CA GLY A 104 12.86 -19.57 -16.59
C GLY A 104 12.84 -19.43 -18.12
N GLN A 105 12.90 -18.19 -18.62
CA GLN A 105 12.99 -17.93 -20.05
C GLN A 105 14.18 -18.71 -20.64
N PRO A 106 13.97 -19.58 -21.64
CA PRO A 106 15.08 -20.20 -22.35
C PRO A 106 15.96 -19.09 -22.94
N PRO A 107 17.31 -19.22 -22.86
CA PRO A 107 18.20 -18.23 -23.43
C PRO A 107 17.86 -18.04 -24.91
N THR A 108 17.57 -16.81 -25.29
CA THR A 108 17.40 -16.38 -26.67
C THR A 108 18.71 -16.61 -27.40
N THR A 109 18.84 -17.77 -28.05
CA THR A 109 19.93 -18.07 -28.97
C THR A 109 19.81 -17.07 -30.12
N ALA A 110 20.66 -16.05 -30.09
CA ALA A 110 20.93 -15.17 -31.21
C ALA A 110 21.52 -16.02 -32.35
N ALA A 111 20.63 -16.58 -33.17
CA ALA A 111 20.97 -17.32 -34.38
C ALA A 111 20.08 -16.82 -35.51
N GLN A 112 20.36 -15.62 -36.02
CA GLN A 112 20.11 -15.31 -37.42
C GLN A 112 21.36 -14.63 -37.98
N ARG A 113 22.13 -15.48 -38.67
CA ARG A 113 23.04 -15.12 -39.76
C ARG A 113 22.25 -14.62 -40.95
#